data_AF-A0A3D4T410-F1
#
_entry.id   AF-A0A3D4T410-F1
#
_cell.length_a   1.000
_cell.length_b   1.000
_cell.length_c   1.000
_cell.angle_alpha   90.00
_cell.angle_beta   90.00
_cell.angle_gamma   90.00
#
_symmetry.space_group_name_H-M   'P 1'
#
loop_
_entity.id
_entity.type
_entity.pdbx_description
1 polymer ?
#
loop_
_entity_poly.entity_id
_entity_poly.type
_entity_poly.pdbx_seq_one_letter_code
_entity_poly.pdbx_strand_id
1 'polypeptide(L)'
;LYQGVTLGGTGKDIGKRHPTIGNNVMIGAGAKVLGPVTVGDNTKIAAGAVVLEKIPKNSTAVGVPARVVRRNGERIQDLDQIHIPDPVSQELCRLQGEIEKLKKKLEDK
;
A
#
# COMPACT_ATOMS: atom_id res chain seq x y z
N LEU A 1 -2.70 20.48 -5.87
CA LEU A 1 -1.43 19.71 -5.77
C LEU A 1 -0.48 20.49 -4.87
N TYR A 2 0.26 19.82 -3.99
CA TYR A 2 1.27 20.45 -3.14
C TYR A 2 2.70 20.27 -3.70
N GLN A 3 3.68 20.88 -3.05
CA GLN A 3 5.08 20.86 -3.47
C GLN A 3 5.68 19.43 -3.49
N GLY A 4 6.58 19.17 -4.44
CA GLY A 4 7.30 17.89 -4.52
C GLY A 4 6.45 16.69 -4.94
N VAL A 5 5.22 16.90 -5.43
CA VAL A 5 4.40 15.82 -5.99
C VAL A 5 5.00 15.32 -7.31
N THR A 6 5.02 14.01 -7.49
CA THR A 6 5.41 13.37 -8.75
C THR A 6 4.21 12.67 -9.37
N LEU A 7 3.86 13.03 -10.62
CA LEU A 7 2.95 12.29 -11.48
C LEU A 7 3.80 11.65 -12.58
N GLY A 8 4.28 10.44 -12.35
CA GLY A 8 5.30 9.81 -13.17
C GLY A 8 4.85 8.49 -13.79
N GLY A 9 5.60 8.01 -14.77
CA GLY A 9 5.47 6.64 -15.25
C GLY A 9 6.44 5.67 -14.57
N THR A 10 6.12 4.39 -14.64
CA THR A 10 6.96 3.28 -14.15
C THR A 10 8.03 2.86 -15.17
N GLY A 11 7.98 3.40 -16.40
CA GLY A 11 8.90 3.09 -17.49
C GLY A 11 8.66 1.74 -18.18
N LYS A 12 7.71 0.93 -17.71
CA LYS A 12 7.42 -0.42 -18.25
C LYS A 12 6.30 -0.44 -19.29
N ASP A 13 5.41 0.54 -19.25
CA ASP A 13 4.21 0.56 -20.09
C ASP A 13 4.47 1.24 -21.45
N ILE A 14 3.89 0.74 -22.53
CA ILE A 14 3.92 1.36 -23.86
C ILE A 14 2.57 2.06 -24.10
N GLY A 15 2.58 3.38 -24.32
CA GLY A 15 1.37 4.19 -24.49
C GLY A 15 1.05 5.09 -23.29
N LYS A 16 -0.10 4.90 -22.64
CA LYS A 16 -0.48 5.67 -21.44
C LYS A 16 0.42 5.24 -20.28
N ARG A 17 1.32 6.14 -19.87
CA ARG A 17 2.37 5.88 -18.86
C ARG A 17 2.21 6.70 -17.58
N HIS A 18 1.36 7.72 -17.60
CA HIS A 18 1.19 8.66 -16.50
C HIS A 18 -0.19 8.49 -15.85
N PRO A 19 -0.33 8.88 -14.58
CA PRO A 19 -1.58 8.71 -13.87
C PRO A 19 -2.68 9.61 -14.40
N THR A 20 -3.93 9.19 -14.19
CA THR A 20 -5.13 9.99 -14.45
C THR A 20 -5.71 10.46 -13.14
N ILE A 21 -5.82 11.78 -12.99
CA ILE A 21 -6.34 12.41 -11.79
C ILE A 21 -7.78 12.86 -12.05
N GLY A 22 -8.71 12.43 -11.21
CA GLY A 22 -10.10 12.87 -11.24
C GLY A 22 -10.30 14.29 -10.74
N ASN A 23 -11.56 14.67 -10.58
CA ASN A 23 -11.96 15.99 -10.10
C ASN A 23 -11.83 16.11 -8.58
N ASN A 24 -11.53 17.30 -8.08
CA ASN A 24 -11.43 17.60 -6.64
C ASN A 24 -10.47 16.69 -5.87
N VAL A 25 -9.38 16.27 -6.51
CA VAL A 25 -8.35 15.45 -5.88
C VAL A 25 -7.31 16.33 -5.18
N MET A 26 -7.07 16.05 -3.90
CA MET A 26 -5.97 16.65 -3.15
C MET A 26 -4.78 15.70 -3.12
N ILE A 27 -3.60 16.17 -3.55
CA ILE A 27 -2.36 15.38 -3.52
C ILE A 27 -1.33 16.10 -2.64
N GLY A 28 -1.08 15.52 -1.46
CA GLY A 28 -0.18 16.03 -0.41
C GLY A 28 1.28 16.16 -0.84
N ALA A 29 2.04 16.96 -0.10
CA ALA A 29 3.43 17.27 -0.44
C ALA A 29 4.29 16.00 -0.54
N GLY A 30 5.18 15.94 -1.52
CA GLY A 30 6.09 14.79 -1.69
C GLY A 30 5.44 13.47 -2.13
N ALA A 31 4.13 13.43 -2.36
CA ALA A 31 3.45 12.21 -2.81
C ALA A 31 3.87 11.83 -4.23
N LYS A 32 4.00 10.52 -4.50
CA LYS A 32 4.38 9.98 -5.80
C LYS A 32 3.25 9.12 -6.33
N VAL A 33 2.70 9.48 -7.48
CA VAL A 33 1.69 8.70 -8.19
C VAL A 33 2.35 8.18 -9.46
N LEU A 34 2.57 6.87 -9.52
CA LEU A 34 3.40 6.24 -10.54
C LEU A 34 2.60 5.25 -11.39
N GLY A 35 2.76 5.37 -12.71
CA GLY A 35 2.16 4.47 -13.69
C GLY A 35 0.78 4.93 -14.18
N PRO A 36 0.14 4.14 -15.07
CA PRO A 36 -1.18 4.43 -15.64
C PRO A 36 -2.33 4.21 -14.64
N VAL A 37 -2.15 4.62 -13.39
CA VAL A 37 -3.14 4.49 -12.33
C VAL A 37 -4.17 5.61 -12.41
N THR A 38 -5.39 5.32 -11.99
CA THR A 38 -6.46 6.32 -11.91
C THR A 38 -6.73 6.67 -10.45
N VAL A 39 -6.77 7.96 -10.14
CA VAL A 39 -7.21 8.49 -8.84
C VAL A 39 -8.63 9.04 -9.02
N GLY A 40 -9.60 8.43 -8.36
CA GLY A 40 -11.01 8.82 -8.49
C GLY A 40 -11.34 10.18 -7.87
N ASP A 41 -12.51 10.72 -8.21
CA ASP A 41 -12.94 12.05 -7.77
C ASP A 41 -13.07 12.18 -6.24
N ASN A 42 -12.94 13.41 -5.74
CA ASN A 42 -13.03 13.77 -4.31
C ASN A 42 -12.10 12.95 -3.40
N THR A 43 -10.93 12.57 -3.92
CA THR A 43 -9.95 11.74 -3.23
C THR A 43 -8.84 12.58 -2.62
N LYS A 44 -8.31 12.12 -1.48
CA LYS A 44 -7.16 12.74 -0.80
C LYS A 44 -5.99 11.76 -0.74
N ILE A 45 -4.86 12.15 -1.30
CA ILE A 45 -3.58 11.43 -1.19
C ILE A 45 -2.74 12.15 -0.14
N ALA A 46 -2.32 11.44 0.91
CA ALA A 46 -1.50 12.02 1.97
C ALA A 46 -0.10 12.39 1.49
N ALA A 47 0.57 13.27 2.25
CA ALA A 47 1.95 13.64 2.01
C ALA A 47 2.86 12.40 2.05
N GLY A 48 3.85 12.35 1.16
CA GLY A 48 4.82 11.26 1.05
C GLY A 48 4.24 9.90 0.61
N ALA A 49 2.95 9.79 0.31
CA ALA A 49 2.34 8.53 -0.11
C ALA A 49 2.83 8.10 -1.51
N VAL A 50 3.00 6.79 -1.72
CA VAL A 50 3.42 6.22 -3.01
C VAL A 50 2.29 5.37 -3.61
N VAL A 51 1.60 5.92 -4.60
CA VAL A 51 0.44 5.30 -5.25
C VAL A 51 0.91 4.47 -6.44
N LEU A 52 0.70 3.16 -6.34
CA LEU A 52 0.99 2.17 -7.39
C LEU A 52 -0.27 1.49 -7.94
N GLU A 53 -1.42 1.68 -7.27
CA GLU A 53 -2.69 1.04 -7.60
C GLU A 53 -3.80 2.09 -7.79
N LYS A 54 -4.90 1.68 -8.42
CA LYS A 54 -6.08 2.55 -8.63
C LYS A 54 -6.70 2.94 -7.29
N ILE A 55 -6.97 4.23 -7.11
CA ILE A 55 -7.62 4.76 -5.91
C ILE A 55 -9.09 5.08 -6.22
N PRO A 56 -10.07 4.51 -5.47
CA PRO A 56 -11.49 4.74 -5.70
C PRO A 56 -11.89 6.18 -5.35
N LYS A 57 -13.02 6.65 -5.91
CA LYS A 57 -13.61 7.96 -5.56
C LYS A 57 -13.96 8.08 -4.07
N ASN A 58 -14.03 9.31 -3.57
CA ASN A 58 -14.37 9.66 -2.19
C ASN A 58 -13.48 8.97 -1.14
N SER A 59 -12.20 8.79 -1.43
CA SER A 59 -11.32 8.01 -0.57
C SER A 59 -10.11 8.80 -0.06
N THR A 60 -9.46 8.30 0.99
CA THR A 60 -8.17 8.82 1.47
C THR A 60 -7.13 7.70 1.42
N ALA A 61 -6.03 7.94 0.71
CA ALA A 61 -4.93 6.98 0.59
C ALA A 61 -3.65 7.51 1.25
N VAL A 62 -2.97 6.64 2.00
CA VAL A 62 -1.78 6.98 2.80
C VAL A 62 -0.76 5.84 2.77
N GLY A 63 0.51 6.14 3.06
CA GLY A 63 1.56 5.14 3.22
C GLY A 63 2.37 4.84 1.95
N VAL A 64 3.38 3.98 2.12
CA VAL A 64 4.32 3.53 1.08
C VAL A 64 4.40 2.00 1.19
N PRO A 65 3.73 1.22 0.33
CA PRO A 65 2.82 1.64 -0.73
C PRO A 65 1.49 2.21 -0.19
N ALA A 66 0.83 3.05 -0.98
CA ALA A 66 -0.39 3.73 -0.56
C ALA A 66 -1.55 2.74 -0.42
N ARG A 67 -2.21 2.76 0.74
CA ARG A 67 -3.43 2.00 1.04
C ARG A 67 -4.58 2.94 1.39
N VAL A 68 -5.79 2.54 1.01
CA VAL A 68 -7.00 3.33 1.27
C VAL A 68 -7.44 3.13 2.71
N VAL A 69 -7.40 4.19 3.51
CA VAL A 69 -7.76 4.17 4.94
C VAL A 69 -9.16 4.69 5.22
N ARG A 70 -9.71 5.53 4.33
CA ARG A 70 -11.07 6.06 4.43
C ARG A 70 -11.80 6.00 3.09
N ARG A 71 -13.10 5.70 3.11
CA ARG A 71 -14.06 5.88 1.99
C ARG A 71 -15.32 6.54 2.52
N ASN A 72 -15.87 7.48 1.77
CA ASN A 72 -17.17 8.09 2.08
C ASN A 72 -17.26 8.63 3.53
N GLY A 73 -16.14 9.08 4.10
CA GLY A 73 -16.08 9.54 5.49
C GLY A 73 -15.87 8.43 6.53
N GLU A 74 -16.04 7.17 6.16
CA GLU A 74 -15.86 6.00 7.04
C GLU A 74 -14.44 5.44 6.94
N ARG A 75 -13.91 4.96 8.06
CA ARG A 75 -12.62 4.25 8.11
C ARG A 75 -12.84 2.82 7.60
N ILE A 76 -12.21 2.47 6.47
CA ILE A 76 -12.39 1.15 5.83
C ILE A 76 -11.46 0.11 6.46
N GLN A 77 -10.31 0.56 6.93
CA GLN A 77 -9.27 -0.30 7.48
C GLN A 77 -8.89 0.21 8.87
N ASP A 78 -9.05 -0.65 9.88
CA ASP A 78 -8.11 -0.63 10.98
C ASP A 78 -6.76 -1.00 10.39
N LEU A 79 -5.93 0.02 10.15
CA LEU A 79 -4.49 -0.13 10.09
C LEU A 79 -4.08 -0.72 11.44
N ASP A 80 -4.17 -2.04 11.55
CA ASP A 80 -3.86 -2.76 12.76
C ASP A 80 -2.34 -2.76 12.90
N GLN A 81 -1.78 -1.62 13.35
CA GLN A 81 -0.35 -1.43 13.56
C GLN A 81 0.21 -2.37 14.64
N ILE A 82 -0.68 -2.91 15.47
CA ILE A 82 -0.38 -3.81 16.58
C ILE A 82 -0.31 -5.26 16.08
N HIS A 83 -1.20 -5.66 15.16
CA HIS A 83 -1.26 -7.01 14.59
C HIS A 83 -0.74 -7.10 13.15
N ILE A 84 0.17 -6.21 12.74
CA ILE A 84 1.00 -6.51 11.55
C ILE A 84 1.77 -7.77 11.91
N PRO A 85 1.59 -8.89 11.19
CA PRO A 85 2.33 -10.08 11.53
C PRO A 85 3.81 -9.77 11.28
N ASP A 86 4.56 -9.71 12.37
CA ASP A 86 5.99 -9.40 12.33
C ASP A 86 6.68 -10.46 11.46
N PRO A 87 7.33 -10.07 10.34
CA PRO A 87 7.97 -11.02 9.45
C PRO A 87 9.04 -11.86 10.17
N VAL A 88 9.65 -11.33 11.24
CA VAL A 88 10.58 -12.08 12.08
C VAL A 88 9.83 -13.13 12.90
N SER A 89 8.72 -12.78 13.56
CA SER A 89 7.84 -13.70 14.29
C SER A 89 7.29 -14.82 13.39
N GLN A 90 6.91 -14.50 12.15
CA GLN A 90 6.45 -15.49 11.18
C GLN A 90 7.55 -16.51 10.83
N GLU A 91 8.77 -16.05 10.57
CA GLU A 91 9.90 -16.94 10.30
C GLU A 91 10.31 -17.74 11.54
N LEU A 92 10.27 -17.14 12.74
CA LEU A 92 10.51 -17.87 14.00
C LEU A 92 9.48 -18.98 14.22
N CYS A 93 8.20 -18.71 13.96
CA CYS A 93 7.15 -19.72 14.07
C CYS A 93 7.35 -20.85 13.05
N ARG A 94 7.78 -20.52 11.82
CA ARG A 94 8.13 -21.50 10.78
C ARG A 94 9.31 -22.37 11.22
N LEU A 95 10.38 -21.76 11.72
CA LEU A 95 11.57 -22.45 12.22
C LEU A 95 11.25 -23.34 13.42
N GLN A 96 10.42 -22.88 14.36
CA GLN A 96 9.95 -23.69 15.49
C GLN A 96 9.21 -24.94 15.02
N GLY A 97 8.31 -24.81 14.04
CA GLY A 97 7.60 -25.96 13.46
C GLY A 97 8.53 -26.95 12.74
N GLU A 98 9.59 -26.47 12.07
CA GLU A 98 10.61 -27.35 11.50
C GLU A 98 11.43 -28.06 12.57
N ILE A 99 11.84 -27.36 13.62
CA ILE A 99 12.57 -27.93 14.77
C ILE A 99 11.73 -29.03 15.42
N GLU A 100 10.43 -28.81 15.61
CA GLU A 100 9.54 -29.79 16.23
C GLU A 100 9.38 -31.05 15.37
N LYS A 101 9.25 -30.89 14.05
CA LYS A 101 9.25 -32.03 13.10
C LYS A 101 10.57 -32.81 13.14
N LEU A 102 11.71 -32.12 13.21
CA LEU A 102 13.02 -32.74 13.28
C LEU A 102 13.23 -33.48 14.60
N LYS A 103 12.79 -32.91 15.73
CA LYS A 103 12.82 -33.57 17.03
C LYS A 103 12.00 -34.85 17.03
N LYS A 104 10.78 -34.82 16.50
CA LYS A 104 9.91 -35.99 16.43
C LYS A 104 10.52 -37.14 15.61
N LYS A 105 11.17 -36.82 14.49
CA LYS A 105 11.91 -37.82 13.68
C LYS A 105 13.13 -38.42 14.39
N LEU A 106 13.69 -37.71 15.37
CA LEU A 106 14.80 -38.18 16.19
C LEU A 106 14.32 -39.05 17.36
N GLU A 107 13.11 -38.78 17.89
CA GLU A 107 12.45 -39.61 18.92
C GLU A 107 11.87 -40.91 18.36
N ASP A 108 11.45 -40.92 17.08
CA ASP A 108 10.95 -42.11 16.37
C ASP A 108 12.08 -43.06 15.87
N LYS A 109 13.34 -42.82 16.24
CA LYS A 109 14.52 -43.65 15.91
C LYS A 109 15.13 -44.30 17.15
#